data_AF-A0A1J0VQN1-F1
#
_entry.id   AF-A0A1J0VQN1-F1
#
_cell.length_a   1.000
_cell.length_b   1.000
_cell.length_c   1.000
_cell.angle_alpha   90.00
_cell.angle_beta   90.00
_cell.angle_gamma   90.00
#
_symmetry.space_group_name_H-M   'P 1'
#
loop_
_entity.id
_entity.type
_entity.pdbx_description
1 polymer ?
#
loop_
_entity_poly.entity_id
_entity_poly.type
_entity_poly.pdbx_seq_one_letter_code
_entity_poly.pdbx_strand_id
1 'polypeptide(L)'
;MAKLTGITDPLDHRLVESYWLGGGVGADLDSTTFITELLALLGPTAGQYWSHLTADLVDEAAAHHGFHVFAIYPWSRLLDRGTGEHPLRILDSCRITPATIVANDTTGSVVRCRRLIRDGQLLALSEPELRQVAVDDTDLAAGLRTGDRVALHWNRVCARLTPARLNDLATSTTRQLTVTNRRLTRQHSAAHHPQATRPAGTWPALPC
;
A
#
# COMPACT_ATOMS: atom_id res chain seq x y z
N MET A 1 8.07 -9.27 -10.71
CA MET A 1 7.20 -10.44 -10.44
C MET A 1 7.39 -11.53 -11.48
N ALA A 2 7.05 -11.31 -12.75
CA ALA A 2 7.25 -12.28 -13.85
C ALA A 2 8.62 -13.02 -13.81
N LYS A 3 9.72 -12.27 -13.74
CA LYS A 3 11.08 -12.82 -13.59
C LYS A 3 11.23 -13.77 -12.38
N LEU A 4 10.64 -13.41 -11.24
CA LEU A 4 10.80 -14.14 -9.97
C LEU A 4 9.90 -15.37 -9.86
N THR A 5 8.77 -15.37 -10.57
CA THR A 5 7.84 -16.50 -10.60
C THR A 5 8.06 -17.42 -11.80
N GLY A 6 8.89 -17.03 -12.76
CA GLY A 6 9.09 -17.75 -14.02
C GLY A 6 7.91 -17.66 -15.00
N ILE A 7 6.90 -16.83 -14.71
CA ILE A 7 5.75 -16.61 -15.60
C ILE A 7 6.18 -15.65 -16.71
N THR A 8 6.10 -16.10 -17.96
CA THR A 8 6.64 -15.37 -19.13
C THR A 8 5.87 -14.10 -19.45
N ASP A 9 4.54 -14.15 -19.40
CA ASP A 9 3.69 -13.00 -19.69
C ASP A 9 3.59 -12.10 -18.43
N PRO A 10 4.11 -10.86 -18.44
CA PRO A 10 4.00 -9.96 -17.30
C PRO A 10 2.56 -9.52 -17.00
N LEU A 11 1.63 -9.72 -17.93
CA LEU A 11 0.20 -9.45 -17.77
C LEU A 11 -0.62 -10.73 -17.52
N ASP A 12 0.04 -11.87 -17.27
CA ASP A 12 -0.65 -13.11 -16.86
C ASP A 12 -1.57 -12.81 -15.67
N HIS A 13 -2.84 -13.22 -15.79
CA HIS A 13 -3.87 -12.95 -14.80
C HIS A 13 -3.47 -13.33 -13.36
N ARG A 14 -2.65 -14.38 -13.18
CA ARG A 14 -2.16 -14.81 -11.85
C ARG A 14 -1.24 -13.76 -11.23
N LEU A 15 -0.38 -13.13 -12.03
CA LEU A 15 0.51 -12.06 -11.59
C LEU A 15 -0.29 -10.80 -11.31
N VAL A 16 -1.19 -10.42 -12.21
CA VAL A 16 -2.02 -9.21 -12.07
C VAL A 16 -2.90 -9.31 -10.84
N GLU A 17 -3.55 -10.46 -10.62
CA GLU A 17 -4.39 -10.68 -9.44
C GLU A 17 -3.59 -10.68 -8.14
N SER A 18 -2.48 -11.44 -8.11
CA SER A 18 -1.58 -11.48 -6.96
C SER A 18 -1.02 -10.10 -6.62
N TYR A 19 -0.64 -9.31 -7.65
CA TYR A 19 -0.25 -7.94 -7.45
C TYR A 19 -1.42 -7.11 -6.92
N TRP A 20 -2.61 -7.18 -7.52
CA TRP A 20 -3.73 -6.32 -7.16
C TRP A 20 -4.25 -6.55 -5.74
N LEU A 21 -4.46 -7.81 -5.36
CA LEU A 21 -5.09 -8.18 -4.10
C LEU A 21 -4.08 -8.58 -3.01
N GLY A 22 -2.87 -8.99 -3.40
CA GLY A 22 -2.02 -9.80 -2.56
C GLY A 22 -2.38 -11.29 -2.66
N GLY A 23 -1.64 -12.13 -1.93
CA GLY A 23 -1.82 -13.58 -2.03
C GLY A 23 -1.24 -14.16 -3.33
N GLY A 24 -1.70 -15.36 -3.69
CA GLY A 24 -1.34 -16.04 -4.94
C GLY A 24 0.17 -16.22 -5.15
N VAL A 25 0.59 -16.18 -6.41
CA VAL A 25 1.99 -16.46 -6.83
C VAL A 25 3.03 -15.48 -6.28
N GLY A 26 2.61 -14.30 -5.83
CA GLY A 26 3.46 -13.28 -5.22
C GLY A 26 3.60 -13.40 -3.71
N ALA A 27 2.78 -14.21 -3.04
CA ALA A 27 2.80 -14.37 -1.59
C ALA A 27 4.08 -15.05 -1.08
N ASP A 28 4.60 -16.01 -1.87
CA ASP A 28 5.76 -16.82 -1.51
C ASP A 28 7.09 -16.22 -1.99
N LEU A 29 7.05 -15.03 -2.59
CA LEU A 29 8.28 -14.35 -3.02
C LEU A 29 9.05 -13.85 -1.80
N ASP A 30 10.33 -14.23 -1.73
CA ASP A 30 11.25 -13.71 -0.72
C ASP A 30 11.35 -12.18 -0.82
N SER A 31 11.09 -11.51 0.30
CA SER A 31 11.08 -10.05 0.37
C SER A 31 12.43 -9.43 -0.01
N THR A 32 13.54 -10.07 0.36
CA THR A 32 14.90 -9.59 0.05
C THR A 32 15.14 -9.61 -1.45
N THR A 33 14.90 -10.77 -2.07
CA THR A 33 15.05 -10.96 -3.51
C THR A 33 14.13 -10.02 -4.27
N PHE A 34 12.88 -9.86 -3.82
CA PHE A 34 11.92 -8.97 -4.44
C PHE A 34 12.36 -7.51 -4.42
N ILE A 35 12.79 -6.98 -3.26
CA ILE A 35 13.23 -5.59 -3.16
C ILE A 35 14.52 -5.34 -3.93
N THR A 36 15.46 -6.28 -3.93
CA THR A 36 16.71 -6.15 -4.70
C THR A 36 16.41 -6.03 -6.20
N GLU A 37 15.57 -6.89 -6.74
CA GLU A 37 15.18 -6.85 -8.16
C GLU A 37 14.37 -5.60 -8.50
N LEU A 38 13.47 -5.17 -7.61
CA LEU A 38 12.71 -3.94 -7.78
C LEU A 38 13.64 -2.71 -7.82
N LEU A 39 14.59 -2.61 -6.89
CA LEU A 39 15.54 -1.51 -6.85
C LEU A 39 16.49 -1.52 -8.06
N ALA A 40 16.91 -2.69 -8.53
CA ALA A 40 17.70 -2.81 -9.75
C ALA A 40 16.93 -2.29 -10.98
N LEU A 41 15.61 -2.52 -11.03
CA LEU A 41 14.74 -2.04 -12.11
C LEU A 41 14.48 -0.53 -12.02
N LEU A 42 14.23 0.00 -10.81
CA LEU A 42 13.89 1.40 -10.60
C LEU A 42 15.11 2.32 -10.54
N GLY A 43 16.26 1.81 -10.09
CA GLY A 43 17.49 2.56 -9.87
C GLY A 43 17.93 3.44 -11.05
N PRO A 44 17.92 2.96 -12.30
CA PRO A 44 18.26 3.77 -13.47
C PRO A 44 17.33 4.98 -13.69
N THR A 45 16.11 4.94 -13.18
CA THR A 45 15.09 5.99 -13.32
C THR A 45 14.86 6.74 -12.00
N ALA A 46 15.56 6.36 -10.93
CA ALA A 46 15.38 6.89 -9.59
C ALA A 46 16.07 8.25 -9.43
N GLY A 47 15.34 9.33 -9.69
CA GLY A 47 15.73 10.68 -9.29
C GLY A 47 15.57 10.93 -7.77
N GLN A 48 15.79 12.17 -7.32
CA GLN A 48 15.65 12.57 -5.90
C GLN A 48 14.31 12.16 -5.26
N TYR A 49 13.25 12.10 -6.08
CA TYR A 49 11.91 11.67 -5.67
C TYR A 49 11.84 10.24 -5.11
N TRP A 50 12.82 9.39 -5.45
CA TRP A 50 12.89 7.99 -5.07
C TRP A 50 14.01 7.68 -4.07
N SER A 51 14.64 8.71 -3.49
CA SER A 51 15.74 8.58 -2.52
C SER A 51 15.39 7.76 -1.28
N HIS A 52 14.10 7.61 -0.97
CA HIS A 52 13.59 6.78 0.12
C HIS A 52 13.40 5.30 -0.23
N LEU A 53 13.64 4.89 -1.48
CA LEU A 53 13.61 3.51 -1.91
C LEU A 53 15.00 2.90 -1.75
N THR A 54 15.25 2.36 -0.57
CA THR A 54 16.49 1.67 -0.22
C THR A 54 16.20 0.23 0.17
N ALA A 55 17.26 -0.56 0.37
CA ALA A 55 17.16 -1.91 0.91
C ALA A 55 16.48 -1.96 2.30
N ASP A 56 16.40 -0.84 3.02
CA ASP A 56 15.75 -0.74 4.33
C ASP A 56 14.24 -1.02 4.28
N LEU A 57 13.64 -1.04 3.08
CA LEU A 57 12.24 -1.44 2.86
C LEU A 57 12.04 -2.95 2.82
N VAL A 58 13.07 -3.78 3.02
CA VAL A 58 12.96 -5.25 2.97
C VAL A 58 11.84 -5.80 3.86
N ASP A 59 11.67 -5.25 5.07
CA ASP A 59 10.60 -5.65 6.00
C ASP A 59 9.19 -5.32 5.48
N GLU A 60 9.07 -4.29 4.64
CA GLU A 60 7.81 -3.88 4.01
C GLU A 60 7.57 -4.60 2.68
N ALA A 61 8.65 -5.01 2.01
CA ALA A 61 8.64 -5.54 0.65
C ALA A 61 7.69 -6.71 0.50
N ALA A 62 6.77 -6.56 -0.43
CA ALA A 62 5.83 -7.59 -0.84
C ALA A 62 5.35 -7.30 -2.28
N ALA A 63 5.09 -8.36 -3.03
CA ALA A 63 4.73 -8.28 -4.43
C ALA A 63 3.24 -7.98 -4.65
N HIS A 64 2.72 -6.95 -3.98
CA HIS A 64 1.32 -6.55 -4.07
C HIS A 64 1.11 -5.04 -3.98
N HIS A 65 -0.05 -4.58 -4.42
CA HIS A 65 -0.40 -3.18 -4.62
C HIS A 65 -0.36 -2.39 -3.31
N GLY A 66 -0.70 -3.03 -2.19
CA GLY A 66 -0.52 -2.43 -0.86
C GLY A 66 0.91 -1.93 -0.62
N PHE A 67 1.94 -2.74 -0.91
CA PHE A 67 3.34 -2.32 -0.77
C PHE A 67 3.67 -1.15 -1.67
N HIS A 68 3.17 -1.17 -2.91
CA HIS A 68 3.31 -0.04 -3.83
C HIS A 68 2.72 1.26 -3.26
N VAL A 69 1.50 1.20 -2.74
CA VAL A 69 0.78 2.38 -2.21
C VAL A 69 1.44 2.91 -0.93
N PHE A 70 1.82 2.02 -0.01
CA PHE A 70 2.26 2.43 1.33
C PHE A 70 3.78 2.65 1.45
N ALA A 71 4.59 1.97 0.65
CA ALA A 71 6.05 2.02 0.77
C ALA A 71 6.75 2.61 -0.46
N ILE A 72 6.29 2.29 -1.67
CA ILE A 72 6.90 2.79 -2.91
C ILE A 72 6.50 4.26 -3.14
N TYR A 73 5.21 4.53 -3.25
CA TYR A 73 4.70 5.89 -3.36
C TYR A 73 5.04 6.73 -2.12
N PRO A 74 5.28 8.05 -2.28
CA PRO A 74 5.76 8.88 -1.19
C PRO A 74 4.66 9.29 -0.22
N TRP A 75 3.38 9.05 -0.51
CA TRP A 75 2.25 9.59 0.25
C TRP A 75 2.29 9.27 1.75
N SER A 76 2.75 8.08 2.14
CA SER A 76 2.92 7.74 3.56
C SER A 76 3.99 8.55 4.27
N ARG A 77 4.95 9.13 3.55
CA ARG A 77 6.02 10.02 4.07
C ARG A 77 5.59 11.48 4.12
N LEU A 78 4.43 11.82 3.54
CA LEU A 78 3.87 13.16 3.53
C LEU A 78 2.77 13.34 4.58
N LEU A 79 2.45 12.28 5.35
CA LEU A 79 1.39 12.30 6.37
C LEU A 79 1.63 13.31 7.49
N ASP A 80 2.88 13.66 7.77
CA ASP A 80 3.25 14.65 8.79
C ASP A 80 3.43 16.06 8.21
N ARG A 81 3.19 16.26 6.91
CA ARG A 81 3.27 17.57 6.26
C ARG A 81 1.89 18.22 6.22
N GLY A 82 1.77 19.40 6.82
CA GLY A 82 0.50 20.13 6.87
C GLY A 82 -0.57 19.34 7.63
N THR A 83 -1.82 19.35 7.14
CA THR A 83 -2.92 18.62 7.79
C THR A 83 -2.86 17.10 7.60
N GLY A 84 -2.02 16.59 6.69
CA GLY A 84 -1.93 15.16 6.36
C GLY A 84 -3.17 14.57 5.66
N GLU A 85 -4.25 15.33 5.52
CA GLU A 85 -5.53 14.88 4.96
C GLU A 85 -5.42 14.46 3.50
N HIS A 86 -4.70 15.24 2.68
CA HIS A 86 -4.56 14.95 1.27
C HIS A 86 -3.76 13.65 1.00
N PRO A 87 -2.58 13.44 1.62
CA PRO A 87 -1.89 12.16 1.57
C PRO A 87 -2.74 10.98 2.08
N LEU A 88 -3.44 11.14 3.20
CA LEU A 88 -4.31 10.10 3.75
C LEU A 88 -5.43 9.71 2.79
N ARG A 89 -6.10 10.71 2.17
CA ARG A 89 -7.14 10.48 1.16
C ARG A 89 -6.61 9.70 -0.04
N ILE A 90 -5.38 10.00 -0.49
CA ILE A 90 -4.77 9.27 -1.61
C ILE A 90 -4.45 7.84 -1.22
N LEU A 91 -3.87 7.61 -0.03
CA LEU A 91 -3.62 6.25 0.46
C LEU A 91 -4.92 5.45 0.59
N ASP A 92 -5.99 6.04 1.11
CA ASP A 92 -7.31 5.39 1.22
C ASP A 92 -7.92 5.08 -0.16
N SER A 93 -7.74 5.98 -1.13
CA SER A 93 -8.31 5.82 -2.47
C SER A 93 -7.54 4.82 -3.33
N CYS A 94 -6.21 4.77 -3.16
CA CYS A 94 -5.32 3.89 -3.92
C CYS A 94 -5.23 2.48 -3.32
N ARG A 95 -5.38 2.29 -1.99
CA ARG A 95 -5.41 0.92 -1.46
C ARG A 95 -6.66 0.21 -1.97
N ILE A 96 -6.55 -1.10 -2.20
CA ILE A 96 -7.72 -1.88 -2.58
C ILE A 96 -8.56 -2.10 -1.33
N THR A 97 -9.79 -1.58 -1.35
CA THR A 97 -10.67 -1.64 -0.19
C THR A 97 -11.65 -2.80 -0.34
N PRO A 98 -11.60 -3.82 0.53
CA PRO A 98 -12.66 -4.82 0.57
C PRO A 98 -13.94 -4.18 1.11
N ALA A 99 -15.06 -4.44 0.45
CA ALA A 99 -16.36 -3.90 0.81
C ALA A 99 -17.48 -4.92 0.60
N THR A 100 -18.63 -4.64 1.19
CA THR A 100 -19.84 -5.48 1.04
C THR A 100 -20.96 -4.63 0.49
N ILE A 101 -21.59 -5.06 -0.61
CA ILE A 101 -22.78 -4.40 -1.15
C ILE A 101 -23.90 -4.51 -0.12
N VAL A 102 -24.48 -3.38 0.27
CA VAL A 102 -25.66 -3.35 1.15
C VAL A 102 -26.92 -3.00 0.36
N ALA A 103 -26.80 -2.15 -0.66
CA ALA A 103 -27.88 -1.80 -1.57
C ALA A 103 -27.31 -1.43 -2.94
N ASN A 104 -28.14 -1.55 -3.97
CA ASN A 104 -27.88 -1.01 -5.31
C ASN A 104 -28.99 0.00 -5.63
N ASP A 105 -28.62 1.11 -6.25
CA ASP A 105 -29.54 2.14 -6.73
C ASP A 105 -29.25 2.48 -8.20
N THR A 106 -30.00 3.42 -8.77
CA THR A 106 -29.86 3.80 -10.19
C THR A 106 -28.60 4.64 -10.47
N THR A 107 -27.92 5.12 -9.43
CA THR A 107 -26.75 6.01 -9.50
C THR A 107 -25.44 5.31 -9.07
N GLY A 108 -25.53 4.11 -8.51
CA GLY A 108 -24.40 3.31 -8.06
C GLY A 108 -24.79 2.24 -7.04
N SER A 109 -23.83 1.86 -6.21
CA SER A 109 -24.05 0.94 -5.10
C SER A 109 -23.73 1.61 -3.77
N VAL A 110 -24.45 1.22 -2.72
CA VAL A 110 -24.07 1.51 -1.35
C VAL A 110 -23.34 0.30 -0.80
N VAL A 111 -22.15 0.54 -0.25
CA VAL A 111 -21.31 -0.49 0.35
C VAL A 111 -21.04 -0.20 1.81
N ARG A 112 -20.82 -1.28 2.58
CA ARG A 112 -20.23 -1.23 3.91
C ARG A 112 -18.74 -1.55 3.81
N CYS A 113 -17.89 -0.61 4.19
CA CYS A 113 -16.43 -0.75 4.16
C CYS A 113 -15.77 -0.01 5.34
N ARG A 114 -14.48 -0.27 5.56
CA ARG A 114 -13.66 0.51 6.51
C ARG A 114 -12.77 1.44 5.71
N ARG A 115 -12.60 2.68 6.16
CA ARG A 115 -11.69 3.66 5.56
C ARG A 115 -10.35 3.66 6.29
N LEU A 116 -9.30 4.09 5.61
CA LEU A 116 -8.02 4.38 6.24
C LEU A 116 -8.13 5.69 7.02
N ILE A 117 -7.71 5.66 8.27
CA ILE A 117 -7.68 6.81 9.17
C ILE A 117 -6.30 6.97 9.79
N ARG A 118 -6.07 8.15 10.36
CA ARG A 118 -4.96 8.41 11.27
C ARG A 118 -5.45 8.21 12.69
N ASP A 119 -4.78 7.34 13.43
CA ASP A 119 -4.93 7.17 14.87
C ASP A 119 -3.63 7.63 15.53
N GLY A 120 -3.63 8.88 15.99
CA GLY A 120 -2.40 9.61 16.32
C GLY A 120 -1.43 9.65 15.13
N GLN A 121 -0.25 9.05 15.30
CA GLN A 121 0.80 8.99 14.27
C GLN A 121 0.72 7.72 13.39
N LEU A 122 -0.22 6.82 13.67
CA LEU A 122 -0.33 5.53 13.01
C LEU A 122 -1.49 5.52 12.02
N LEU A 123 -1.41 4.62 11.04
CA LEU A 123 -2.48 4.31 10.12
C LEU A 123 -3.33 3.18 10.70
N ALA A 124 -4.65 3.34 10.66
CA ALA A 124 -5.60 2.34 11.11
C ALA A 124 -6.79 2.25 10.14
N LEU A 125 -7.57 1.18 10.25
CA LEU A 125 -8.87 1.08 9.59
C LEU A 125 -9.95 1.54 10.56
N SER A 126 -10.89 2.37 10.08
CA SER A 126 -12.02 2.83 10.87
C SER A 126 -12.97 1.70 11.27
N GLU A 127 -13.94 2.03 12.11
CA GLU A 127 -15.17 1.24 12.16
C GLU A 127 -15.86 1.20 10.79
N PRO A 128 -16.62 0.12 10.48
CA PRO A 128 -17.35 0.03 9.22
C PRO A 128 -18.34 1.20 9.06
N GLU A 129 -18.28 1.84 7.90
CA GLU A 129 -19.20 2.91 7.50
C GLU A 129 -19.90 2.55 6.18
N LEU A 130 -21.02 3.20 5.90
CA LEU A 130 -21.68 3.14 4.59
C LEU A 130 -21.06 4.17 3.65
N ARG A 131 -20.84 3.79 2.41
CA ARG A 131 -20.29 4.65 1.37
C ARG A 131 -21.01 4.41 0.05
N GLN A 132 -21.32 5.48 -0.66
CA GLN A 132 -21.81 5.40 -2.03
C GLN A 132 -20.62 5.28 -2.98
N VAL A 133 -20.67 4.28 -3.87
CA VAL A 133 -19.63 3.97 -4.84
C VAL A 133 -20.22 3.89 -6.24
N ALA A 134 -19.43 4.26 -7.23
CA ALA A 134 -19.80 4.08 -8.63
C ALA A 134 -19.47 2.65 -9.10
N VAL A 135 -20.22 2.18 -10.09
CA VAL A 135 -19.93 0.93 -10.82
C VAL A 135 -19.96 1.28 -12.30
N ASP A 136 -18.79 1.38 -12.92
CA ASP A 136 -18.69 1.82 -14.33
C ASP A 136 -18.93 0.68 -15.32
N ASP A 137 -18.59 -0.54 -14.91
CA ASP A 137 -18.76 -1.72 -15.73
C ASP A 137 -20.22 -2.19 -15.66
N THR A 138 -20.92 -2.12 -16.78
CA THR A 138 -22.35 -2.45 -16.88
C THR A 138 -22.63 -3.92 -16.58
N ASP A 139 -21.77 -4.84 -17.00
CA ASP A 139 -21.95 -6.28 -16.80
C ASP A 139 -21.73 -6.63 -15.32
N LEU A 140 -20.73 -6.01 -14.70
CA LEU A 140 -20.50 -6.09 -13.28
C LEU A 140 -21.71 -5.53 -12.51
N ALA A 141 -22.18 -4.34 -12.87
CA ALA A 141 -23.32 -3.68 -12.22
C ALA A 141 -24.58 -4.56 -12.26
N ALA A 142 -24.91 -5.15 -13.41
CA ALA A 142 -26.06 -6.03 -13.57
C ALA A 142 -25.99 -7.30 -12.70
N GLY A 143 -24.78 -7.77 -12.37
CA GLY A 143 -24.54 -8.98 -11.60
C GLY A 143 -24.43 -8.79 -10.07
N LEU A 144 -24.32 -7.54 -9.58
CA LEU A 144 -24.10 -7.24 -8.16
C LEU A 144 -25.38 -7.38 -7.33
N ARG A 145 -25.26 -8.01 -6.17
CA ARG A 145 -26.35 -8.25 -5.23
C ARG A 145 -25.96 -7.82 -3.82
N THR A 146 -26.94 -7.45 -3.01
CA THR A 146 -26.73 -7.26 -1.57
C THR A 146 -26.06 -8.48 -0.96
N GLY A 147 -25.02 -8.27 -0.17
CA GLY A 147 -24.17 -9.31 0.43
C GLY A 147 -22.92 -9.65 -0.37
N ASP A 148 -22.84 -9.26 -1.65
CA ASP A 148 -21.63 -9.49 -2.46
C ASP A 148 -20.42 -8.79 -1.85
N ARG A 149 -19.28 -9.48 -1.89
CA ARG A 149 -17.98 -8.94 -1.51
C ARG A 149 -17.31 -8.38 -2.75
N VAL A 150 -16.82 -7.16 -2.65
CA VAL A 150 -16.25 -6.44 -3.78
C VAL A 150 -14.94 -5.74 -3.40
N ALA A 151 -14.09 -5.54 -4.39
CA ALA A 151 -12.92 -4.68 -4.29
C ALA A 151 -13.25 -3.29 -4.80
N LEU A 152 -12.85 -2.26 -4.05
CA LEU A 152 -12.96 -0.86 -4.46
C LEU A 152 -11.59 -0.25 -4.72
N HIS A 153 -11.52 0.63 -5.70
CA HIS A 153 -10.38 1.51 -5.96
C HIS A 153 -10.91 2.87 -6.44
N TRP A 154 -10.47 3.97 -5.84
CA TRP A 154 -10.98 5.33 -6.13
C TRP A 154 -12.50 5.46 -6.09
N ASN A 155 -13.13 4.91 -5.05
CA ASN A 155 -14.58 4.93 -4.83
C ASN A 155 -15.41 4.28 -5.95
N ARG A 156 -14.79 3.34 -6.68
CA ARG A 156 -15.41 2.57 -7.76
C ARG A 156 -15.30 1.09 -7.48
N VAL A 157 -16.34 0.32 -7.79
CA VAL A 157 -16.32 -1.15 -7.72
C VAL A 157 -15.53 -1.67 -8.92
N CYS A 158 -14.47 -2.44 -8.66
CA CYS A 158 -13.60 -2.96 -9.72
C CYS A 158 -13.80 -4.45 -9.99
N ALA A 159 -14.17 -5.24 -8.97
CA ALA A 159 -14.34 -6.68 -9.10
C ALA A 159 -15.16 -7.26 -7.94
N ARG A 160 -15.81 -8.41 -8.18
CA ARG A 160 -16.32 -9.29 -7.13
C ARG A 160 -15.18 -10.11 -6.53
N LEU A 161 -15.23 -10.30 -5.23
CA LEU A 161 -14.25 -11.08 -4.47
C LEU A 161 -14.87 -12.41 -4.06
N THR A 162 -14.16 -13.49 -4.37
CA THR A 162 -14.39 -14.79 -3.73
C THR A 162 -13.93 -14.73 -2.27
N PRO A 163 -14.37 -15.66 -1.40
CA PRO A 163 -13.90 -15.71 -0.02
C PRO A 163 -12.37 -15.80 0.11
N ALA A 164 -11.70 -16.57 -0.75
CA ALA A 164 -10.24 -16.69 -0.76
C ALA A 164 -9.57 -15.35 -1.11
N ARG A 165 -10.01 -14.69 -2.19
CA ARG A 165 -9.49 -13.37 -2.60
C ARG A 165 -9.72 -12.29 -1.55
N LEU A 166 -10.85 -12.34 -0.86
CA LEU A 166 -11.14 -11.43 0.25
C LEU A 166 -10.17 -11.66 1.43
N ASN A 167 -9.89 -12.92 1.76
CA ASN A 167 -8.94 -13.27 2.81
C ASN A 167 -7.52 -12.80 2.48
N ASP A 168 -7.08 -13.02 1.24
CA ASP A 168 -5.76 -12.59 0.78
C ASP A 168 -5.61 -11.06 0.85
N LEU A 169 -6.62 -10.33 0.38
CA LEU A 169 -6.65 -8.87 0.47
C LEU A 169 -6.66 -8.36 1.92
N ALA A 170 -7.44 -8.99 2.81
CA ALA A 170 -7.48 -8.62 4.22
C ALA A 170 -6.14 -8.87 4.92
N THR A 171 -5.50 -10.01 4.61
CA THR A 171 -4.20 -10.40 5.17
C THR A 171 -3.08 -9.48 4.67
N SER A 172 -3.02 -9.24 3.36
CA SER A 172 -2.02 -8.35 2.75
C SER A 172 -2.16 -6.91 3.28
N THR A 173 -3.39 -6.40 3.39
CA THR A 173 -3.68 -5.07 3.96
C THR A 173 -3.23 -5.00 5.42
N THR A 174 -3.58 -5.97 6.25
CA THR A 174 -3.20 -5.99 7.67
C THR A 174 -1.68 -6.03 7.87
N ARG A 175 -1.00 -6.92 7.13
CA ARG A 175 0.47 -7.01 7.14
C ARG A 175 1.07 -5.66 6.76
N GLN A 176 0.63 -5.08 5.64
CA GLN A 176 1.21 -3.85 5.11
C GLN A 176 1.04 -2.67 6.07
N LEU A 177 -0.16 -2.50 6.65
CA LEU A 177 -0.39 -1.46 7.66
C LEU A 177 0.54 -1.64 8.87
N THR A 178 0.75 -2.88 9.32
CA THR A 178 1.63 -3.18 10.47
C THR A 178 3.08 -2.79 10.17
N VAL A 179 3.64 -3.23 9.06
CA VAL A 179 5.05 -2.94 8.72
C VAL A 179 5.27 -1.47 8.38
N THR A 180 4.32 -0.82 7.72
CA THR A 180 4.36 0.62 7.47
C THR A 180 4.27 1.42 8.77
N ASN A 181 3.40 1.04 9.71
CA ASN A 181 3.34 1.68 11.02
C ASN A 181 4.63 1.54 11.81
N ARG A 182 5.31 0.37 11.76
CA ARG A 182 6.64 0.22 12.37
C ARG A 182 7.65 1.22 11.82
N ARG A 183 7.65 1.45 10.50
CA ARG A 183 8.50 2.49 9.89
C ARG A 183 8.12 3.88 10.37
N LEU A 184 6.83 4.24 10.36
CA LEU A 184 6.36 5.55 10.81
C LEU A 184 6.76 5.82 12.27
N THR A 185 6.63 4.83 13.16
CA THR A 185 7.11 4.94 14.55
C THR A 185 8.61 5.24 14.62
N ARG A 186 9.45 4.50 13.88
CA ARG A 186 10.90 4.73 13.87
C ARG A 186 11.26 6.14 13.38
N GLN A 187 10.61 6.61 12.32
CA GLN A 187 10.83 7.95 11.76
C GLN A 187 10.44 9.04 12.76
N HIS A 188 9.33 8.85 13.49
CA HIS A 188 8.89 9.78 14.51
C HIS A 188 9.84 9.81 15.71
N SER A 189 10.30 8.64 16.19
CA SER A 189 11.30 8.56 17.27
C SER A 189 12.63 9.22 16.89
N ALA A 190 13.10 9.05 15.66
CA ALA A 190 14.31 9.70 15.16
C ALA A 190 14.18 11.23 15.08
N ALA A 191 12.99 11.74 14.73
CA ALA A 191 12.72 13.18 14.70
C ALA A 191 12.68 13.82 16.10
N HIS A 192 12.28 13.06 17.13
CA HIS A 192 12.20 13.54 18.52
C HIS A 192 13.51 13.39 19.31
N HIS A 193 14.50 12.67 18.77
CA HIS A 193 15.85 12.56 19.35
C HIS A 193 16.89 12.89 18.26
N PRO A 194 17.05 14.17 17.87
CA PRO A 194 18.17 14.56 17.03
C PRO A 194 19.46 14.21 17.79
N GLN A 195 20.27 13.30 17.24
CA GLN A 195 21.58 12.97 17.82
C GLN A 195 22.35 14.27 18.07
N ALA A 196 22.76 14.49 19.33
CA ALA A 196 23.66 15.55 19.71
C ALA A 196 24.89 15.48 18.80
N THR A 197 25.15 16.56 18.07
CA THR A 197 26.35 16.73 17.26
C THR A 197 27.57 16.40 18.13
N ARG A 198 28.35 15.39 17.74
CA ARG A 198 29.67 15.12 18.33
C ARG A 198 30.49 16.42 18.24
N PRO A 199 31.16 16.88 19.31
CA PRO A 199 32.04 18.04 19.21
C PRO A 199 33.14 17.73 18.20
N ALA A 200 33.46 18.72 17.37
CA ALA A 200 34.50 18.63 16.36
C ALA A 200 35.82 18.22 17.03
N GLY A 201 36.33 17.05 16.64
CA GLY A 201 37.67 16.62 17.01
C GLY A 201 38.69 17.62 16.46
N THR A 202 39.51 18.16 17.35
CA THR A 202 40.69 18.94 17.05
C THR A 202 41.67 18.08 16.23
N TRP A 203 42.01 18.55 15.04
CA TRP A 203 43.11 18.00 14.25
C TRP A 203 44.45 18.46 14.84
N PRO A 204 45.45 17.60 15.03
CA PRO A 204 46.78 18.05 15.42
C PRO A 204 47.48 18.70 14.22
N ALA A 205 48.09 19.87 14.45
CA ALA A 205 48.92 20.56 13.48
C ALA A 205 50.22 19.77 13.22
N LEU A 206 50.59 19.65 11.94
CA LEU A 206 51.90 19.15 11.51
C LEU A 206 52.93 20.29 11.56
N PRO A 207 54.18 20.05 12.00
CA PRO A 207 55.22 21.08 12.03
C PRO A 207 55.89 21.30 10.67
N CYS A 208 56.40 22.52 10.48
CA CYS A 208 57.01 23.10 9.28
C CYS A 208 58.23 22.35 8.73
#